data_AF-A0A2E9TTM4-F1
#
_entry.id   AF-A0A2E9TTM4-F1
#
_cell.length_a   1.000
_cell.length_b   1.000
_cell.length_c   1.000
_cell.angle_alpha   90.00
_cell.angle_beta   90.00
_cell.angle_gamma   90.00
#
_symmetry.space_group_name_H-M   'P 1'
#
loop_
_entity.id
_entity.type
_entity.pdbx_description
1 polymer ?
#
loop_
_entity_poly.entity_id
_entity_poly.type
_entity_poly.pdbx_seq_one_letter_code
_entity_poly.pdbx_strand_id
1 'polypeptide(L)'
;MINDVFAFCGLNDFEFWIVVRLYFAASIPFFLLLRHIFLKKNTSHVSKVLIWSFVIAAVGWEIWLTYGLGGGLEVDERRSIALSCAVPQNVNWLINSLADVFIVWIGILLVDTLFKKRESVFLKWEWKATVVFFLWFVAQNIYVESFFYHLQLGSNGDLSWAPLQPLGSWYNPTLFKINGNPITFQSQSSWVLMTPVVQLLAIYFKNKQEKSII
;
A
#
# COMPACT_ATOMS: atom_id res chain seq x y z
N MET A 1 6.32 39.20 6.78
CA MET A 1 6.77 37.94 7.41
C MET A 1 5.58 37.03 7.76
N ILE A 2 4.59 36.92 6.87
CA ILE A 2 3.39 36.05 6.99
C ILE A 2 3.31 35.08 5.79
N ASN A 3 4.18 35.24 4.79
CA ASN A 3 4.12 34.47 3.53
C ASN A 3 4.74 33.07 3.63
N ASP A 4 5.57 32.77 4.64
CA ASP A 4 6.28 31.49 4.74
C ASP A 4 5.49 30.39 5.46
N VAL A 5 4.41 30.74 6.19
CA VAL A 5 3.56 29.73 6.86
C VAL A 5 2.71 28.94 5.85
N PHE A 6 2.49 29.50 4.66
CA PHE A 6 1.72 28.86 3.58
C PHE A 6 2.59 28.29 2.46
N ALA A 7 3.92 28.31 2.58
CA ALA A 7 4.80 27.90 1.49
C ALA A 7 4.84 26.37 1.24
N PHE A 8 4.02 25.55 1.92
CA PHE A 8 3.92 24.09 1.74
C PHE A 8 5.28 23.43 1.44
N CYS A 9 6.28 23.65 2.30
CA CYS A 9 7.64 23.10 2.16
C CYS A 9 8.40 23.46 0.85
N GLY A 10 7.92 24.39 0.05
CA GLY A 10 8.50 24.72 -1.27
C GLY A 10 8.26 23.65 -2.33
N LEU A 11 7.18 22.87 -2.20
CA LEU A 11 6.81 21.84 -3.19
C LEU A 11 6.55 22.48 -4.55
N ASN A 12 7.06 21.85 -5.61
CA ASN A 12 6.58 22.15 -6.96
C ASN A 12 5.18 21.54 -7.19
N ASP A 13 4.51 21.93 -8.28
CA ASP A 13 3.16 21.45 -8.58
C ASP A 13 3.05 19.92 -8.59
N PHE A 14 4.05 19.23 -9.15
CA PHE A 14 4.06 17.78 -9.23
C PHE A 14 4.18 17.11 -7.86
N GLU A 15 5.09 17.58 -7.01
CA GLU A 15 5.27 17.07 -5.66
C GLU A 15 4.05 17.35 -4.78
N PHE A 16 3.44 18.54 -4.91
CA PHE A 16 2.20 18.88 -4.23
C PHE A 16 1.08 17.90 -4.59
N TRP A 17 0.92 17.57 -5.87
CA TRP A 17 -0.06 16.58 -6.31
C TRP A 17 0.18 15.18 -5.74
N ILE A 18 1.45 14.76 -5.58
CA ILE A 18 1.79 13.49 -4.91
C ILE A 18 1.33 13.52 -3.45
N VAL A 19 1.71 14.57 -2.72
CA VAL A 19 1.40 14.73 -1.29
C VAL A 19 -0.11 14.68 -1.05
N VAL A 20 -0.88 15.46 -1.80
CA VAL A 20 -2.35 15.52 -1.66
C VAL A 20 -2.98 14.15 -1.85
N ARG A 21 -2.60 13.42 -2.90
CA ARG A 21 -3.19 12.10 -3.18
C ARG A 21 -2.79 11.07 -2.14
N LEU A 22 -1.55 11.10 -1.68
CA LEU A 22 -1.07 10.19 -0.64
C LEU A 22 -1.84 10.40 0.68
N TYR A 23 -1.95 11.64 1.15
CA TYR A 23 -2.73 11.95 2.34
C TYR A 23 -4.22 11.64 2.16
N PHE A 24 -4.78 11.90 0.97
CA PHE A 24 -6.16 11.53 0.67
C PHE A 24 -6.38 10.02 0.78
N ALA A 25 -5.54 9.21 0.13
CA ALA A 25 -5.60 7.75 0.19
C ALA A 25 -5.45 7.21 1.62
N ALA A 26 -4.51 7.77 2.40
CA ALA A 26 -4.27 7.36 3.79
C ALA A 26 -5.40 7.79 4.75
N SER A 27 -6.06 8.92 4.47
CA SER A 27 -7.12 9.45 5.35
C SER A 27 -8.36 8.56 5.39
N ILE A 28 -8.72 7.92 4.27
CA ILE A 28 -9.91 7.09 4.16
C ILE A 28 -9.90 5.90 5.13
N PRO A 29 -8.90 5.01 5.13
CA PRO A 29 -8.84 3.89 6.08
C PRO A 29 -8.63 4.37 7.52
N PHE A 30 -7.97 5.51 7.73
CA PHE A 30 -7.85 6.13 9.05
C PHE A 30 -9.22 6.51 9.63
N PHE A 31 -10.06 7.22 8.87
CA PHE A 31 -11.41 7.57 9.33
C PHE A 31 -12.32 6.35 9.50
N LEU A 32 -12.16 5.31 8.68
CA LEU A 32 -12.86 4.04 8.88
C LEU A 32 -12.48 3.37 10.20
N LEU A 33 -11.19 3.36 10.53
CA LEU A 33 -10.68 2.84 11.79
C LEU A 33 -11.23 3.63 12.98
N LEU A 34 -11.17 4.96 12.92
CA LEU A 34 -11.75 5.83 13.96
C LEU A 34 -13.23 5.56 14.16
N ARG A 35 -14.01 5.53 13.06
CA ARG A 35 -15.44 5.22 13.11
C ARG A 35 -15.69 3.87 13.77
N HIS A 36 -14.86 2.87 13.50
CA HIS A 36 -14.97 1.55 14.09
C HIS A 36 -14.75 1.58 15.61
N ILE A 37 -13.69 2.26 16.06
CA ILE A 37 -13.34 2.41 17.48
C ILE A 37 -14.43 3.17 18.24
N PHE A 38 -14.88 4.31 17.71
CA PHE A 38 -15.84 5.19 18.39
C PHE A 38 -17.26 4.63 18.42
N LEU A 39 -17.71 3.95 17.37
CA LEU A 39 -19.08 3.40 17.32
C LEU A 39 -19.22 2.03 18.00
N LYS A 40 -18.13 1.46 18.56
CA LYS A 40 -18.09 0.15 19.23
C LYS A 40 -18.83 -0.97 18.49
N LYS A 41 -18.88 -0.90 17.16
CA LYS A 41 -19.53 -1.94 16.34
C LYS A 41 -18.66 -3.19 16.35
N ASN A 42 -19.29 -4.36 16.22
CA ASN A 42 -18.55 -5.61 16.14
C ASN A 42 -17.65 -5.58 14.89
N THR A 43 -16.36 -5.91 15.06
CA THR A 43 -15.37 -5.82 13.98
C THR A 43 -15.71 -6.80 12.86
N SER A 44 -16.18 -6.26 11.73
CA SER A 44 -16.46 -7.05 10.53
C SER A 44 -15.21 -7.81 10.08
N HIS A 45 -15.39 -8.95 9.38
CA HIS A 45 -14.26 -9.65 8.79
C HIS A 45 -13.42 -8.73 7.89
N VAL A 46 -14.04 -7.85 7.10
CA VAL A 46 -13.34 -6.84 6.28
C VAL A 46 -12.46 -5.95 7.13
N SER A 47 -12.98 -5.38 8.22
CA SER A 47 -12.20 -4.54 9.14
C SER A 47 -10.97 -5.28 9.70
N LYS A 48 -11.10 -6.58 10.02
CA LYS A 48 -9.96 -7.39 10.47
C LYS A 48 -8.92 -7.60 9.36
N VAL A 49 -9.37 -7.86 8.13
CA VAL A 49 -8.46 -7.94 6.97
C VAL A 49 -7.69 -6.64 6.78
N LEU A 50 -8.36 -5.49 6.87
CA LEU A 50 -7.71 -4.17 6.73
C LEU A 50 -6.67 -3.91 7.84
N ILE A 51 -6.99 -4.22 9.09
CA ILE A 51 -6.05 -4.08 10.22
C ILE A 51 -4.81 -4.96 10.01
N TRP A 52 -5.00 -6.22 9.61
CA TRP A 52 -3.86 -7.11 9.34
C TRP A 52 -3.09 -6.70 8.09
N SER A 53 -3.75 -6.15 7.08
CA SER A 53 -3.09 -5.62 5.88
C SER A 53 -2.21 -4.43 6.21
N PHE A 54 -2.61 -3.56 7.14
CA PHE A 54 -1.78 -2.48 7.66
C PHE A 54 -0.49 -3.02 8.28
N VAL A 55 -0.61 -4.00 9.18
CA VAL A 55 0.54 -4.62 9.86
C VAL A 55 1.49 -5.25 8.84
N ILE A 56 0.93 -5.94 7.84
CA ILE A 56 1.71 -6.61 6.79
C ILE A 56 2.39 -5.61 5.87
N ALA A 57 1.73 -4.51 5.47
CA ALA A 57 2.37 -3.46 4.66
C ALA A 57 3.50 -2.78 5.45
N ALA A 58 3.21 -2.36 6.69
CA ALA A 58 4.17 -1.72 7.57
C ALA A 58 5.44 -2.55 7.78
N VAL A 59 5.28 -3.80 8.23
CA VAL A 59 6.41 -4.68 8.57
C VAL A 59 6.97 -5.39 7.33
N GLY A 60 6.17 -5.59 6.29
CA GLY A 60 6.52 -6.35 5.10
C GLY A 60 7.31 -5.57 4.06
N TRP A 61 7.13 -4.24 3.99
CA TRP A 61 7.95 -3.38 3.13
C TRP A 61 8.08 -1.92 3.60
N GLU A 62 7.03 -1.27 4.11
CA GLU A 62 7.07 0.19 4.29
C GLU A 62 8.11 0.71 5.29
N ILE A 63 8.31 0.03 6.42
CA ILE A 63 9.36 0.39 7.38
C ILE A 63 10.76 0.21 6.75
N TRP A 64 10.97 -0.89 6.04
CA TRP A 64 12.24 -1.20 5.40
C TRP A 64 12.59 -0.18 4.31
N LEU A 65 11.61 0.17 3.48
CA LEU A 65 11.77 1.18 2.44
C LEU A 65 11.97 2.57 3.04
N THR A 66 11.24 2.91 4.10
CA THR A 66 11.35 4.23 4.73
C THR A 66 12.73 4.49 5.31
N TYR A 67 13.33 3.48 5.95
CA TYR A 67 14.60 3.61 6.67
C TYR A 67 15.81 2.96 5.98
N GLY A 68 15.65 2.35 4.81
CA GLY A 68 16.77 1.72 4.09
C GLY A 68 17.38 0.50 4.79
N LEU A 69 16.66 -0.16 5.71
CA LEU A 69 17.23 -1.10 6.70
C LEU A 69 17.93 -2.35 6.12
N GLY A 70 17.66 -2.68 4.86
CA GLY A 70 18.09 -3.89 4.18
C GLY A 70 18.94 -3.62 2.95
N GLY A 71 19.90 -2.69 3.04
CA GLY A 71 20.82 -2.37 1.94
C GLY A 71 20.23 -1.51 0.84
N GLY A 72 19.24 -0.68 1.18
CA GLY A 72 18.71 0.38 0.32
C GLY A 72 18.93 1.74 0.94
N LEU A 73 18.59 2.80 0.20
CA LEU A 73 18.65 4.17 0.71
C LEU A 73 17.40 4.49 1.54
N GLU A 74 17.56 5.32 2.56
CA GLU A 74 16.41 5.83 3.31
C GLU A 74 15.56 6.78 2.44
N VAL A 75 14.32 7.03 2.85
CA VAL A 75 13.39 7.81 2.02
C VAL A 75 13.87 9.26 1.82
N ASP A 76 14.52 9.88 2.81
CA ASP A 76 15.00 11.24 2.72
C ASP A 76 16.17 11.41 1.74
N GLU A 77 16.95 10.35 1.51
CA GLU A 77 18.04 10.33 0.51
C GLU A 77 17.52 10.12 -0.92
N ARG A 78 16.31 9.57 -1.06
CA ARG A 78 15.72 9.24 -2.38
C ARG A 78 14.89 10.36 -2.97
N ARG A 79 14.57 11.40 -2.20
CA ARG A 79 13.60 12.45 -2.58
C ARG A 79 14.13 13.87 -2.35
N SER A 80 13.37 14.87 -2.81
CA SER A 80 13.68 16.27 -2.58
C SER A 80 13.47 16.69 -1.14
N ILE A 81 14.18 17.74 -0.71
CA ILE A 81 14.03 18.35 0.63
C ILE A 81 12.58 18.80 0.86
N ALA A 82 11.92 19.34 -0.17
CA ALA A 82 10.52 19.78 -0.10
C ALA A 82 9.58 18.60 0.20
N LEU A 83 9.76 17.47 -0.49
CA LEU A 83 8.95 16.27 -0.26
C LEU A 83 9.23 15.63 1.10
N SER A 84 10.50 15.66 1.56
CA SER A 84 10.86 15.23 2.91
C SER A 84 10.25 16.08 4.02
N CYS A 85 10.16 17.40 3.81
CA CYS A 85 9.47 18.29 4.71
C CYS A 85 7.96 18.01 4.75
N ALA A 86 7.35 17.76 3.58
CA ALA A 86 5.91 17.57 3.49
C ALA A 86 5.43 16.21 4.00
N VAL A 87 6.24 15.15 3.86
CA VAL A 87 5.95 13.80 4.37
C VAL A 87 7.17 13.29 5.14
N PRO A 88 7.39 13.71 6.41
CA PRO A 88 8.61 13.37 7.15
C PRO A 88 8.87 11.87 7.22
N GLN A 89 10.13 11.44 7.18
CA GLN A 89 10.53 10.03 7.18
C GLN A 89 9.85 9.21 8.29
N ASN A 90 9.80 9.74 9.52
CA ASN A 90 9.17 9.05 10.66
C ASN A 90 7.64 8.88 10.55
N VAL A 91 7.00 9.56 9.60
CA VAL A 91 5.56 9.49 9.31
C VAL A 91 5.31 8.75 7.98
N ASN A 92 6.30 8.71 7.09
CA ASN A 92 6.20 8.13 5.75
C ASN A 92 5.70 6.68 5.76
N TRP A 93 6.32 5.80 6.55
CA TRP A 93 5.93 4.39 6.64
C TRP A 93 4.45 4.24 7.05
N LEU A 94 3.96 5.11 7.95
CA LEU A 94 2.60 5.06 8.46
C LEU A 94 1.60 5.48 7.37
N ILE A 95 1.88 6.59 6.68
CA ILE A 95 0.98 7.13 5.65
C ILE A 95 0.92 6.18 4.43
N ASN A 96 2.06 5.67 3.97
CA ASN A 96 2.07 4.72 2.86
C ASN A 96 1.40 3.39 3.24
N SER A 97 1.63 2.88 4.45
CA SER A 97 0.92 1.67 4.92
C SER A 97 -0.61 1.87 4.96
N LEU A 98 -1.08 3.08 5.32
CA LEU A 98 -2.50 3.41 5.26
C LEU A 98 -2.99 3.49 3.81
N ALA A 99 -2.21 4.09 2.89
CA ALA A 99 -2.55 4.10 1.48
C ALA A 99 -2.62 2.67 0.89
N ASP A 100 -1.73 1.77 1.29
CA ASP A 100 -1.77 0.36 0.87
C ASP A 100 -3.03 -0.35 1.37
N VAL A 101 -3.46 -0.06 2.61
CA VAL A 101 -4.73 -0.57 3.16
C VAL A 101 -5.92 -0.08 2.35
N PHE A 102 -5.89 1.16 1.86
CA PHE A 102 -6.93 1.68 0.98
C PHE A 102 -7.01 0.89 -0.33
N ILE A 103 -5.87 0.55 -0.93
CA ILE A 103 -5.81 -0.30 -2.12
C ILE A 103 -6.38 -1.69 -1.85
N VAL A 104 -6.02 -2.32 -0.73
CA VAL A 104 -6.58 -3.61 -0.32
C VAL A 104 -8.09 -3.52 -0.14
N TRP A 105 -8.59 -2.44 0.46
CA TRP A 105 -10.02 -2.23 0.64
C TRP A 105 -10.77 -2.16 -0.69
N ILE A 106 -10.25 -1.41 -1.67
CA ILE A 106 -10.82 -1.37 -3.02
C ILE A 106 -10.82 -2.77 -3.64
N GLY A 107 -9.73 -3.54 -3.49
CA GLY A 107 -9.66 -4.92 -3.98
C GLY A 107 -10.78 -5.80 -3.41
N ILE A 108 -11.04 -5.70 -2.10
CA ILE A 108 -12.14 -6.43 -1.45
C ILE A 108 -13.49 -5.99 -2.02
N LEU A 109 -13.71 -4.70 -2.22
CA LEU A 109 -14.93 -4.17 -2.82
C LEU A 109 -15.11 -4.63 -4.28
N LEU A 110 -14.04 -4.69 -5.07
CA LEU A 110 -14.08 -5.20 -6.44
C LEU A 110 -14.47 -6.68 -6.48
N VAL A 111 -13.87 -7.50 -5.63
CA VAL A 111 -14.24 -8.92 -5.53
C VAL A 111 -15.69 -9.06 -5.05
N ASP A 112 -16.08 -8.38 -3.97
CA ASP A 112 -17.45 -8.43 -3.46
C ASP A 112 -18.47 -8.01 -4.52
N THR A 113 -18.20 -6.93 -5.27
CA THR A 113 -19.10 -6.42 -6.31
C THR A 113 -19.21 -7.32 -7.53
N LEU A 114 -18.11 -7.92 -7.99
CA LEU A 114 -18.10 -8.83 -9.14
C LEU A 114 -18.73 -10.19 -8.79
N PHE A 115 -18.70 -10.58 -7.52
CA PHE A 115 -19.17 -11.89 -7.06
C PHE A 115 -20.37 -11.85 -6.11
N LYS A 116 -21.14 -10.74 -6.04
CA LYS A 116 -22.31 -10.54 -5.13
C LYS A 116 -23.30 -11.70 -5.02
N LYS A 117 -23.38 -12.59 -6.02
CA LYS A 117 -24.26 -13.76 -6.05
C LYS A 117 -23.62 -15.06 -5.53
N ARG A 118 -22.38 -15.01 -5.04
CA ARG A 118 -21.60 -16.17 -4.60
C ARG A 118 -21.15 -15.98 -3.16
N GLU A 119 -21.99 -16.44 -2.23
CA GLU A 119 -21.71 -16.36 -0.79
C GLU A 119 -20.37 -17.02 -0.40
N SER A 120 -19.87 -17.96 -1.21
CA SER A 120 -18.66 -18.73 -0.94
C SER A 120 -17.34 -18.04 -1.28
N VAL A 121 -17.33 -16.86 -1.92
CA VAL A 121 -16.09 -16.26 -2.46
C VAL A 121 -15.07 -15.88 -1.37
N PHE A 122 -15.55 -15.58 -0.17
CA PHE A 122 -14.70 -15.39 1.01
C PHE A 122 -14.79 -16.55 2.01
N LEU A 123 -15.34 -17.71 1.64
CA LEU A 123 -15.40 -18.88 2.54
C LEU A 123 -14.33 -19.94 2.22
N LYS A 124 -13.91 -20.01 0.97
CA LYS A 124 -12.89 -20.94 0.50
C LYS A 124 -12.03 -20.30 -0.58
N TRP A 125 -10.91 -20.96 -0.90
CA TRP A 125 -10.04 -20.52 -1.98
C TRP A 125 -10.79 -20.52 -3.32
N GLU A 126 -10.71 -19.41 -4.04
CA GLU A 126 -11.40 -19.19 -5.30
C GLU A 126 -10.46 -18.47 -6.28
N TRP A 127 -9.98 -19.20 -7.28
CA TRP A 127 -9.01 -18.68 -8.26
C TRP A 127 -9.51 -17.44 -9.00
N LYS A 128 -10.82 -17.34 -9.23
CA LYS A 128 -11.40 -16.16 -9.89
C LYS A 128 -11.22 -14.90 -9.04
N ALA A 129 -11.40 -15.00 -7.72
CA ALA A 129 -11.13 -13.88 -6.82
C ALA A 129 -9.62 -13.58 -6.73
N THR A 130 -8.77 -14.61 -6.73
CA THR A 130 -7.31 -14.43 -6.77
C THR A 130 -6.87 -13.62 -7.97
N VAL A 131 -7.40 -13.93 -9.17
CA VAL A 131 -7.09 -13.20 -10.40
C VAL A 131 -7.55 -11.75 -10.32
N VAL A 132 -8.73 -11.48 -9.77
CA VAL A 132 -9.19 -10.08 -9.57
C VAL A 132 -8.27 -9.32 -8.63
N PHE A 133 -7.90 -9.91 -7.48
CA PHE A 133 -6.93 -9.29 -6.57
C PHE A 133 -5.58 -9.05 -7.25
N PHE A 134 -5.05 -10.04 -7.96
CA PHE A 134 -3.78 -9.94 -8.66
C PHE A 134 -3.77 -8.80 -9.67
N LEU A 135 -4.77 -8.76 -10.56
CA LEU A 135 -4.88 -7.74 -11.58
C LEU A 135 -5.00 -6.35 -10.95
N TRP A 136 -5.83 -6.21 -9.91
CA TRP A 136 -5.98 -4.93 -9.22
C TRP A 136 -4.69 -4.48 -8.55
N PHE A 137 -4.05 -5.34 -7.74
CA PHE A 137 -2.86 -5.00 -6.96
C PHE A 137 -1.62 -4.73 -7.82
N VAL A 138 -1.43 -5.47 -8.90
CA VAL A 138 -0.32 -5.22 -9.83
C VAL A 138 -0.61 -3.98 -10.69
N ALA A 139 -1.81 -3.82 -11.24
CA ALA A 139 -2.14 -2.68 -12.09
C ALA A 139 -2.04 -1.34 -11.35
N GLN A 140 -2.57 -1.27 -10.12
CA GLN A 140 -2.46 -0.06 -9.31
C GLN A 140 -0.99 0.25 -8.96
N ASN A 141 -0.16 -0.77 -8.69
CA ASN A 141 1.23 -0.54 -8.34
C ASN A 141 2.06 -0.06 -9.54
N ILE A 142 1.79 -0.61 -10.73
CA ILE A 142 2.35 -0.08 -11.99
C ILE A 142 1.99 1.40 -12.15
N TYR A 143 0.74 1.78 -11.86
CA TYR A 143 0.31 3.19 -11.91
C TYR A 143 1.05 4.04 -10.87
N VAL A 144 1.17 3.58 -9.63
CA VAL A 144 1.89 4.31 -8.57
C VAL A 144 3.37 4.47 -8.94
N GLU A 145 4.05 3.43 -9.43
CA GLU A 145 5.45 3.55 -9.85
C GLU A 145 5.64 4.48 -11.04
N SER A 146 4.76 4.38 -12.03
CA SER A 146 4.85 5.19 -13.25
C SER A 146 4.64 6.68 -12.99
N PHE A 147 3.77 7.03 -12.03
CA PHE A 147 3.27 8.41 -11.88
C PHE A 147 3.53 9.04 -10.51
N PHE A 148 3.85 8.28 -9.47
CA PHE A 148 4.10 8.79 -8.11
C PHE A 148 5.53 8.57 -7.65
N TYR A 149 6.05 7.35 -7.85
CA TYR A 149 7.23 6.89 -7.12
C TYR A 149 8.55 6.96 -7.88
N HIS A 150 8.58 7.45 -9.12
CA HIS A 150 9.84 7.67 -9.83
C HIS A 150 10.80 8.63 -9.09
N LEU A 151 10.27 9.50 -8.21
CA LEU A 151 11.04 10.38 -7.32
C LEU A 151 11.24 9.84 -5.89
N GLN A 152 10.69 8.68 -5.55
CA GLN A 152 10.82 8.09 -4.21
C GLN A 152 11.56 6.75 -4.21
N LEU A 153 11.63 6.06 -5.34
CA LEU A 153 12.26 4.74 -5.45
C LEU A 153 13.77 4.80 -5.78
N GLY A 154 14.32 6.01 -5.93
CA GLY A 154 15.74 6.24 -6.27
C GLY A 154 16.05 5.94 -7.75
N SER A 155 17.02 6.63 -8.31
CA SER A 155 17.44 6.46 -9.71
C SER A 155 18.21 5.16 -9.99
N ASN A 156 18.75 4.52 -8.95
CA ASN A 156 19.66 3.37 -9.07
C ASN A 156 19.06 2.02 -8.66
N GLY A 157 17.78 1.97 -8.24
CA GLY A 157 17.16 0.71 -7.81
C GLY A 157 17.56 0.23 -6.41
N ASP A 158 18.02 1.13 -5.55
CA ASP A 158 18.39 0.89 -4.13
C ASP A 158 17.15 0.70 -3.22
N LEU A 159 16.23 -0.16 -3.67
CA LEU A 159 15.08 -0.60 -2.90
C LEU A 159 15.55 -1.56 -1.81
N SER A 160 15.47 -1.10 -0.56
CA SER A 160 15.83 -1.91 0.61
C SER A 160 15.18 -3.29 0.54
N TRP A 161 15.94 -4.32 0.92
CA TRP A 161 15.36 -5.61 1.22
C TRP A 161 14.24 -5.48 2.24
N ALA A 162 13.19 -6.27 2.04
CA ALA A 162 12.08 -6.39 2.96
C ALA A 162 11.47 -7.80 2.90
N PRO A 163 10.68 -8.24 3.90
CA PRO A 163 10.06 -9.55 3.89
C PRO A 163 9.23 -9.87 2.64
N LEU A 164 8.55 -8.87 2.05
CA LEU A 164 7.78 -9.02 0.82
C LEU A 164 8.48 -8.47 -0.44
N GLN A 165 9.75 -8.06 -0.28
CA GLN A 165 10.72 -7.76 -1.33
C GLN A 165 12.02 -8.54 -1.08
N PRO A 166 11.94 -9.88 -1.15
CA PRO A 166 12.95 -10.74 -0.54
C PRO A 166 14.30 -10.75 -1.26
N LEU A 167 14.39 -10.20 -2.49
CA LEU A 167 15.68 -10.07 -3.18
C LEU A 167 16.24 -8.64 -3.11
N GLY A 168 15.47 -7.69 -2.58
CA GLY A 168 15.89 -6.30 -2.34
C GLY A 168 16.66 -5.66 -3.51
N SER A 169 17.59 -4.77 -3.19
CA SER A 169 18.49 -4.15 -4.17
C SER A 169 19.37 -5.17 -4.92
N TRP A 170 19.61 -6.37 -4.36
CA TRP A 170 20.53 -7.36 -4.95
C TRP A 170 20.01 -7.99 -6.24
N TYR A 171 18.69 -8.15 -6.38
CA TYR A 171 18.08 -8.60 -7.64
C TYR A 171 16.75 -7.90 -7.87
N ASN A 172 16.83 -6.76 -8.57
CA ASN A 172 15.69 -5.92 -8.90
C ASN A 172 15.73 -5.45 -10.38
N PRO A 173 15.64 -6.38 -11.36
CA PRO A 173 15.64 -6.00 -12.75
C PRO A 173 14.46 -5.07 -13.09
N THR A 174 14.70 -4.13 -13.99
CA THR A 174 13.62 -3.38 -14.63
C THR A 174 12.85 -4.33 -15.55
N LEU A 175 11.55 -4.49 -15.30
CA LEU A 175 10.65 -5.32 -16.13
C LEU A 175 10.32 -4.59 -17.43
N PHE A 176 9.95 -3.32 -17.32
CA PHE A 176 9.67 -2.42 -18.44
C PHE A 176 9.71 -0.96 -17.96
N LYS A 177 9.59 0.00 -18.90
CA LYS A 177 9.55 1.43 -18.59
C LYS A 177 8.29 2.06 -19.13
N ILE A 178 7.70 2.98 -18.37
CA ILE A 178 6.57 3.83 -18.80
C ILE A 178 7.05 5.28 -18.72
N ASN A 179 7.04 6.00 -19.84
CA ASN A 179 7.56 7.37 -19.94
C ASN A 179 8.98 7.56 -19.37
N GLY A 180 9.83 6.53 -19.52
CA GLY A 180 11.20 6.52 -18.98
C GLY A 180 11.31 6.05 -17.52
N ASN A 181 10.20 5.99 -16.77
CA ASN A 181 10.18 5.54 -15.39
C ASN A 181 10.26 4.01 -15.32
N PRO A 182 11.22 3.43 -14.58
CA PRO A 182 11.39 1.99 -14.47
C PRO A 182 10.31 1.38 -13.59
N ILE A 183 9.73 0.27 -14.07
CA ILE A 183 8.90 -0.63 -13.26
C ILE A 183 9.76 -1.83 -12.92
N THR A 184 10.03 -2.06 -11.64
CA THR A 184 11.03 -3.06 -11.23
C THR A 184 10.39 -4.31 -10.66
N PHE A 185 11.15 -5.39 -10.59
CA PHE A 185 10.62 -6.67 -10.12
C PHE A 185 10.27 -6.66 -8.62
N GLN A 186 11.14 -6.11 -7.75
CA GLN A 186 10.90 -6.08 -6.30
C GLN A 186 9.77 -5.13 -5.91
N SER A 187 9.61 -4.01 -6.61
CA SER A 187 8.50 -3.10 -6.32
C SER A 187 7.15 -3.78 -6.57
N GLN A 188 7.06 -4.63 -7.60
CA GLN A 188 5.88 -5.45 -7.87
C GLN A 188 5.75 -6.66 -6.94
N SER A 189 6.85 -7.21 -6.40
CA SER A 189 6.81 -8.45 -5.62
C SER A 189 5.96 -8.32 -4.36
N SER A 190 5.95 -7.14 -3.71
CA SER A 190 5.09 -6.88 -2.55
C SER A 190 3.63 -7.19 -2.87
N TRP A 191 3.14 -6.72 -4.01
CA TRP A 191 1.74 -6.85 -4.43
C TRP A 191 1.40 -8.22 -5.00
N VAL A 192 2.35 -8.87 -5.67
CA VAL A 192 2.23 -10.26 -6.10
C VAL A 192 2.07 -11.18 -4.88
N LEU A 193 2.89 -10.98 -3.84
CA LEU A 193 2.82 -11.77 -2.60
C LEU A 193 1.62 -11.37 -1.73
N MET A 194 1.22 -10.10 -1.73
CA MET A 194 0.06 -9.62 -0.99
C MET A 194 -1.27 -10.19 -1.53
N THR A 195 -1.31 -10.57 -2.81
CA THR A 195 -2.49 -11.16 -3.46
C THR A 195 -3.02 -12.41 -2.73
N PRO A 196 -2.25 -13.51 -2.62
CA PRO A 196 -2.71 -14.70 -1.89
C PRO A 196 -2.91 -14.42 -0.40
N VAL A 197 -2.11 -13.54 0.20
CA VAL A 197 -2.21 -13.17 1.62
C VAL A 197 -3.57 -12.53 1.93
N VAL A 198 -3.99 -11.53 1.15
CA VAL A 198 -5.28 -10.85 1.36
C VAL A 198 -6.45 -11.82 1.21
N GLN A 199 -6.40 -12.71 0.21
CA GLN A 199 -7.46 -13.70 0.04
C GLN A 199 -7.53 -14.69 1.20
N LEU A 200 -6.38 -15.18 1.69
CA LEU A 200 -6.32 -16.05 2.86
C LEU A 200 -6.83 -15.36 4.13
N LEU A 201 -6.49 -14.09 4.35
CA LEU A 201 -7.01 -13.30 5.47
C LEU A 201 -8.53 -13.14 5.36
N ALA A 202 -9.04 -12.82 4.17
CA ALA A 202 -10.48 -12.69 3.94
C ALA A 202 -11.22 -13.98 4.26
N ILE A 203 -10.70 -15.12 3.80
CA ILE A 203 -11.24 -16.46 4.09
C ILE A 203 -11.21 -16.76 5.58
N TYR A 204 -10.07 -16.55 6.22
CA TYR A 204 -9.89 -16.83 7.64
C TYR A 204 -10.89 -16.05 8.50
N PHE A 205 -10.98 -14.73 8.30
CA PHE A 205 -11.84 -13.89 9.12
C PHE A 205 -13.32 -14.05 8.82
N LYS A 206 -13.69 -14.33 7.58
CA LYS A 206 -15.07 -14.62 7.22
C LYS A 206 -15.55 -15.93 7.87
N ASN A 207 -14.76 -17.01 7.76
CA ASN A 207 -15.07 -18.28 8.41
C ASN A 207 -15.14 -18.14 9.95
N LYS A 208 -14.26 -17.35 10.55
CA LYS A 208 -14.31 -17.07 11.99
C LYS A 208 -15.57 -16.29 12.38
N GLN A 209 -16.03 -15.37 11.53
CA GLN A 209 -17.26 -14.63 11.76
C GLN A 209 -18.50 -15.53 11.68
N GLU A 210 -18.58 -16.45 10.72
CA GLU A 210 -19.72 -17.38 10.62
C GLU A 210 -19.79 -18.35 11.79
N LYS A 211 -18.65 -18.89 12.24
CA LYS A 211 -18.58 -19.73 13.45
C LYS A 211 -18.98 -19.01 14.74
N SER A 212 -18.92 -17.69 14.79
CA SER A 212 -19.33 -16.91 15.97
C SER A 212 -20.82 -16.58 16.00
N ILE A 213 -21.55 -16.88 14.92
CA ILE A 213 -22.99 -16.64 14.78
C ILE A 213 -23.80 -17.92 15.06
N ILE A 214 -23.15 -19.08 14.97
CA ILE A 214 -23.68 -20.41 15.31
C ILE A 214 -23.38 -20.72 16.77
#